data_AF-A0AAI8L5B1-F1
#
_entry.id   AF-A0AAI8L5B1-F1
#
_cell.length_a   1.000
_cell.length_b   1.000
_cell.length_c   1.000
_cell.angle_alpha   90.00
_cell.angle_beta   90.00
_cell.angle_gamma   90.00
#
_symmetry.space_group_name_H-M   'P 1'
#
loop_
_entity.id
_entity.type
_entity.pdbx_description
1 polymer ?
#
loop_
_entity_poly.entity_id
_entity_poly.type
_entity_poly.pdbx_seq_one_letter_code
_entity_poly.pdbx_strand_id
1 'polypeptide(L)' 'MTADLSTMPAAHRSTEAVSSLSPRETQVLAYIAAGYTHHQTSKRLNISQSSVETYLQRIRFKLDVPTRAHLIRAAVELGL' A
#
# COMPACT_ATOMS: atom_id res chain seq x y z
N MET A 1 -30.69 8.58 -25.78
CA MET A 1 -30.54 8.51 -24.32
C MET A 1 -29.38 7.57 -24.00
N THR A 2 -28.15 8.01 -24.27
CA THR A 2 -26.93 7.26 -23.96
C THR A 2 -26.25 8.03 -22.84
N ALA A 3 -26.46 7.56 -21.62
CA ALA A 3 -25.88 8.17 -20.44
C ALA A 3 -24.36 8.01 -20.47
N ASP A 4 -23.72 9.17 -20.52
CA ASP A 4 -22.37 9.46 -20.10
C ASP A 4 -22.01 8.67 -18.83
N LEU A 5 -21.02 7.78 -18.93
CA LEU A 5 -20.34 7.20 -17.78
C LEU A 5 -18.95 7.83 -17.68
N SER A 6 -18.97 9.13 -17.38
CA SER A 6 -18.21 9.75 -16.31
C SER A 6 -16.83 9.12 -16.06
N THR A 7 -15.83 9.72 -16.70
CA THR A 7 -14.46 9.79 -16.20
C THR A 7 -14.47 10.27 -14.74
N MET A 8 -14.55 9.34 -13.78
CA MET A 8 -14.40 9.64 -12.36
C MET A 8 -12.91 9.78 -12.04
N PRO A 9 -12.50 10.80 -11.25
CA PRO A 9 -11.12 11.19 -11.11
C PRO A 9 -10.33 10.13 -10.35
N ALA A 10 -9.12 9.82 -10.82
CA ALA A 10 -8.19 8.88 -10.20
C ALA A 10 -7.94 9.15 -8.70
N ALA A 11 -8.22 10.36 -8.20
CA ALA A 11 -8.10 10.75 -6.80
C ALA A 11 -9.01 9.98 -5.83
N HIS A 12 -10.20 9.53 -6.25
CA HIS A 12 -11.10 8.82 -5.33
C HIS A 12 -10.60 7.41 -4.98
N ARG A 13 -10.05 6.68 -5.95
CA ARG A 13 -9.54 5.31 -5.73
C ARG A 13 -8.34 5.30 -4.78
N SER A 14 -7.45 6.28 -4.89
CA SER A 14 -6.29 6.41 -3.99
C SER A 14 -6.73 6.61 -2.54
N THR A 15 -7.72 7.49 -2.30
CA THR A 15 -8.15 7.81 -0.93
C THR A 15 -8.88 6.63 -0.27
N GLU A 16 -9.65 5.86 -1.03
CA GLU A 16 -10.28 4.63 -0.53
C GLU A 16 -9.27 3.51 -0.28
N ALA A 17 -8.25 3.39 -1.12
CA ALA A 17 -7.15 2.45 -0.92
C ALA A 17 -6.37 2.74 0.37
N VAL A 18 -6.09 4.02 0.71
CA VAL A 18 -5.47 4.38 2.01
C VAL A 18 -6.41 4.01 3.15
N SER A 19 -7.71 4.28 3.00
CA SER A 19 -8.73 4.00 4.01
C SER A 19 -8.89 2.50 4.30
N SER A 20 -8.54 1.63 3.35
CA SER A 20 -8.58 0.17 3.50
C SER A 20 -7.40 -0.40 4.30
N LEU A 21 -6.28 0.33 4.37
CA LEU A 21 -5.08 -0.10 5.10
C LEU A 21 -5.17 0.30 6.57
N SER A 22 -4.82 -0.63 7.45
CA SER A 22 -4.64 -0.32 8.85
C SER A 22 -3.42 0.60 9.05
N PRO A 23 -3.36 1.38 10.14
CA PRO A 23 -2.22 2.25 10.41
C PRO A 23 -0.87 1.52 10.35
N ARG A 24 -0.84 0.24 10.76
CA ARG A 24 0.37 -0.58 10.74
C ARG A 24 0.77 -1.01 9.34
N GLU A 25 -0.22 -1.34 8.50
CA GLU A 25 0.01 -1.66 7.09
C GLU A 25 0.52 -0.43 6.33
N THR A 26 -0.05 0.75 6.57
CA THR A 26 0.41 2.01 5.99
C THR A 26 1.87 2.32 6.38
N GLN A 27 2.24 2.12 7.65
CA GLN A 27 3.62 2.27 8.10
C GLN A 27 4.59 1.31 7.38
N VAL A 28 4.21 0.04 7.24
CA VAL A 28 5.01 -0.96 6.51
C VAL A 28 5.17 -0.55 5.05
N LEU A 29 4.07 -0.14 4.40
CA LEU A 29 4.07 0.29 3.01
C LEU A 29 4.98 1.51 2.78
N ALA A 30 4.91 2.52 3.65
CA ALA A 30 5.75 3.72 3.59
C ALA A 30 7.25 3.38 3.68
N TYR A 31 7.64 2.47 4.59
CA TYR A 31 9.04 2.03 4.65
C TYR A 31 9.47 1.28 3.39
N ILE A 32 8.62 0.42 2.82
CA ILE A 32 8.97 -0.26 1.57
C ILE A 32 9.09 0.73 0.41
N ALA A 33 8.21 1.72 0.33
CA ALA A 33 8.24 2.78 -0.67
C ALA A 33 9.50 3.65 -0.56
N ALA A 34 9.93 3.96 0.67
CA ALA A 34 11.19 4.65 0.96
C ALA A 34 12.45 3.79 0.73
N GLY A 35 12.30 2.55 0.24
CA GLY A 35 13.42 1.69 -0.14
C GLY A 35 14.01 0.82 0.99
N TYR A 36 13.38 0.79 2.16
CA TYR A 36 13.85 -0.06 3.26
C TYR A 36 13.65 -1.55 2.96
N THR A 37 14.58 -2.37 3.45
CA THR A 37 14.47 -3.84 3.40
C THR A 37 13.52 -4.35 4.49
N HIS A 38 13.02 -5.58 4.36
CA HIS A 38 12.14 -6.17 5.37
C HIS A 38 12.78 -6.17 6.77
N HIS A 39 14.09 -6.43 6.84
CA HIS A 39 14.87 -6.37 8.08
C HIS A 39 14.98 -4.96 8.67
N GLN A 40 15.19 -3.94 7.84
CA GLN A 40 15.23 -2.56 8.32
C GLN A 40 13.85 -2.10 8.81
N THR A 41 12.80 -2.43 8.06
CA THR A 41 11.41 -2.16 8.44
C THR A 41 11.05 -2.86 9.75
N SER A 42 11.45 -4.12 9.91
CA SER A 42 11.18 -4.90 11.12
C SER A 42 11.84 -4.27 12.35
N LYS A 43 13.10 -3.82 12.23
CA LYS A 43 13.80 -3.10 13.29
C LYS A 43 13.13 -1.77 13.64
N ARG A 44 12.74 -0.98 12.65
CA ARG A 44 12.08 0.33 12.86
C ARG A 44 10.72 0.22 13.52
N LEU A 45 9.97 -0.84 13.18
CA LEU A 45 8.66 -1.09 13.74
C LEU A 45 8.71 -1.94 15.02
N ASN A 46 9.87 -2.42 15.43
CA ASN A 46 10.05 -3.35 16.55
C ASN A 46 9.17 -4.61 16.43
N ILE A 47 9.19 -5.24 15.25
CA ILE A 47 8.48 -6.49 14.93
C ILE A 47 9.42 -7.48 14.24
N SER A 48 8.96 -8.71 14.04
CA SER A 48 9.72 -9.72 13.29
C SER A 48 9.67 -9.48 11.77
N GLN A 49 10.66 -9.98 11.03
CA GLN A 49 10.65 -9.94 9.56
C GLN A 49 9.44 -10.71 8.98
N SER A 50 9.06 -11.82 9.59
CA SER A 50 7.87 -12.61 9.22
C SER A 50 6.57 -11.82 9.42
N SER A 51 6.51 -10.96 10.44
CA SER A 51 5.39 -10.03 10.63
C SER A 51 5.35 -8.99 9.51
N VAL A 52 6.49 -8.42 9.10
CA VAL A 52 6.56 -7.49 7.95
C VAL A 52 6.05 -8.17 6.68
N GLU A 53 6.47 -9.42 6.43
CA GLU A 53 6.00 -10.18 5.27
C GLU A 53 4.50 -10.45 5.32
N THR A 54 3.97 -10.82 6.49
CA THR A 54 2.52 -10.98 6.70
C THR A 54 1.77 -9.69 6.38
N TYR A 55 2.26 -8.53 6.85
CA TYR A 55 1.65 -7.25 6.51
C TYR A 55 1.71 -6.97 5.01
N LEU A 56 2.83 -7.27 4.35
CA LEU A 56 2.94 -7.09 2.89
C LEU A 56 1.97 -7.99 2.11
N GLN A 57 1.77 -9.23 2.54
CA GLN A 57 0.77 -10.12 1.92
C GLN A 57 -0.64 -9.55 2.06
N ARG A 58 -0.99 -9.03 3.24
CA ARG A 58 -2.30 -8.39 3.47
C ARG A 58 -2.47 -7.11 2.65
N ILE A 59 -1.45 -6.27 2.56
CA ILE A 59 -1.46 -5.06 1.72
C ILE A 59 -1.67 -5.44 0.26
N ARG A 60 -0.93 -6.44 -0.25
CA ARG A 60 -1.08 -6.93 -1.62
C ARG A 60 -2.50 -7.40 -1.91
N PHE A 61 -3.09 -8.16 -0.99
CA PHE A 61 -4.46 -8.62 -1.11
C PHE A 61 -5.47 -7.47 -1.09
N LYS A 62 -5.29 -6.49 -0.18
CA LYS A 62 -6.18 -5.33 -0.06
C LYS A 62 -6.10 -4.37 -1.26
N LEU A 63 -4.91 -4.19 -1.80
CA LEU A 63 -4.67 -3.29 -2.94
C LEU A 63 -4.76 -4.01 -4.30
N ASP A 64 -4.98 -5.32 -4.30
CA ASP A 64 -4.97 -6.18 -5.50
C ASP A 64 -3.70 -6.03 -6.35
N VAL A 65 -2.53 -6.03 -5.67
CA VAL A 65 -1.22 -5.84 -6.31
C VAL A 65 -0.30 -7.04 -6.12
N PRO A 66 0.24 -7.63 -7.21
CA PRO A 66 1.03 -8.86 -7.09
C PRO A 66 2.52 -8.63 -6.80
N THR A 67 3.09 -7.46 -7.16
CA THR A 67 4.54 -7.26 -7.10
C THR A 67 4.95 -6.09 -6.20
N ARG A 68 6.21 -6.10 -5.78
CA ARG A 68 6.82 -5.01 -5.01
C ARG A 68 6.79 -3.68 -5.77
N ALA A 69 6.98 -3.70 -7.09
CA ALA A 69 6.91 -2.49 -7.90
C ALA A 69 5.50 -1.87 -7.86
N HIS A 70 4.45 -2.70 -7.92
CA HIS A 70 3.07 -2.23 -7.77
C HIS A 70 2.80 -1.67 -6.37
N LEU A 71 3.36 -2.27 -5.30
CA LEU A 71 3.26 -1.70 -3.95
C LEU A 71 3.91 -0.31 -3.85
N ILE A 72 5.10 -0.14 -4.42
CA ILE A 72 5.79 1.16 -4.44
C ILE A 72 4.98 2.19 -5.20
N ARG A 73 4.47 1.82 -6.39
CA ARG A 73 3.58 2.67 -7.17
C ARG A 73 2.32 3.06 -6.38
N ALA A 74 1.68 2.09 -5.73
CA ALA A 74 0.52 2.35 -4.90
C ALA A 74 0.88 3.34 -3.79
N ALA A 75 1.98 3.15 -3.06
CA ALA A 75 2.41 4.10 -2.03
C ALA A 75 2.55 5.55 -2.57
N VAL A 76 3.12 5.73 -3.76
CA VAL A 76 3.23 7.04 -4.42
C VAL A 76 1.84 7.61 -4.77
N GLU A 77 0.93 6.78 -5.31
CA GLU A 77 -0.45 7.19 -5.62
C GLU A 77 -1.25 7.56 -4.35
N LEU A 78 -0.85 7.02 -3.20
CA LEU A 78 -1.40 7.29 -1.88
C LEU A 78 -0.73 8.49 -1.17
N GLY A 79 0.35 9.05 -1.73
CA GLY A 79 1.10 10.16 -1.13
C GLY A 79 1.97 9.77 0.06
N LEU A 80 2.42 8.51 0.12
CA LEU A 80 3.31 7.96 1.17
C LEU A 80 4.79 8.05 0.80
#